data_AF-Q0GKZ5-F1
#
_entry.id   AF-Q0GKZ5-F1
#
_cell.length_a   1.000
_cell.length_b   1.000
_cell.length_c   1.000
_cell.angle_alpha   90.00
_cell.angle_beta   90.00
_cell.angle_gamma   90.00
#
_symmetry.space_group_name_H-M   'P 1'
#
loop_
_entity.id
_entity.type
_entity.pdbx_description
1 polymer ?
#
loop_
_entity_poly.entity_id
_entity_poly.type
_entity_poly.pdbx_seq_one_letter_code
_entity_poly.pdbx_strand_id
1 'polypeptide(L)'
;FTNLVDFDAMYGHRRNPKGFGQALMDFDKRLGKVLDEMKPDDLLMVTADHGNDPGFKGTDHTRENVPLLVYSPSMNKPNQSLGLRKTFSDLGATILENFNVEPVKGTSFYKEISND
;
A
#
# COMPACT_ATOMS: atom_id res chain seq x y z
N PHE A 1 -11.72 1.51 -1.94
CA PHE A 1 -10.47 1.57 -2.71
C PHE A 1 -10.20 3.01 -3.08
N THR A 2 -8.98 3.50 -2.88
CA THR A 2 -8.60 4.90 -3.12
C THR A 2 -7.24 4.95 -3.81
N ASN A 3 -7.10 5.81 -4.82
CA ASN A 3 -5.82 6.11 -5.48
C ASN A 3 -5.44 7.57 -5.22
N LEU A 4 -4.21 7.80 -4.76
CA LEU A 4 -3.66 9.14 -4.49
C LEU A 4 -2.71 9.54 -5.62
N VAL A 5 -3.26 10.11 -6.69
CA VAL A 5 -2.57 10.25 -7.99
C VAL A 5 -1.47 11.32 -8.02
N ASP A 6 -1.49 12.30 -7.11
CA ASP A 6 -0.60 13.47 -7.19
C ASP A 6 0.89 13.10 -7.14
N PHE A 7 1.26 12.03 -6.42
CA PHE A 7 2.63 11.50 -6.39
C PHE A 7 3.17 11.27 -7.80
N ASP A 8 2.34 10.74 -8.68
CA ASP A 8 2.67 10.43 -10.06
C ASP A 8 2.55 11.66 -10.97
N ALA A 9 1.34 12.21 -11.06
CA ALA A 9 0.99 13.24 -12.05
C ALA A 9 1.63 14.61 -11.78
N MET A 10 1.83 14.97 -10.50
CA MET A 10 2.32 16.29 -10.10
C MET A 10 3.81 16.28 -9.76
N TYR A 11 4.37 15.15 -9.33
CA TYR A 11 5.73 15.12 -8.79
C TYR A 11 6.67 14.14 -9.49
N GLY A 12 6.23 12.90 -9.74
CA GLY A 12 7.02 11.86 -10.40
C GLY A 12 7.36 12.20 -11.84
N HIS A 13 6.35 12.32 -12.70
CA HIS A 13 6.53 12.68 -14.12
C HIS A 13 7.24 14.03 -14.34
N ARG A 14 7.15 14.93 -13.35
CA ARG A 14 7.77 16.27 -13.39
C ARG A 14 9.17 16.32 -12.77
N ARG A 15 9.70 15.19 -12.30
CA ARG A 15 11.02 15.06 -11.65
C ARG A 15 11.23 16.12 -10.57
N ASN A 16 10.25 16.26 -9.69
CA ASN A 16 10.24 17.24 -8.61
C ASN A 16 10.41 16.55 -7.24
N PRO A 17 11.65 16.23 -6.81
CA PRO A 17 11.87 15.49 -5.57
C PRO A 17 11.41 16.25 -4.32
N LYS A 18 11.52 17.59 -4.32
CA LYS A 18 11.08 18.43 -3.19
C LYS A 18 9.55 18.38 -3.04
N GLY A 19 8.82 18.51 -4.15
CA GLY A 19 7.36 18.40 -4.15
C GLY A 19 6.88 17.01 -3.77
N PHE A 20 7.54 15.97 -4.30
CA PHE A 20 7.25 14.58 -3.96
C PHE A 20 7.41 14.33 -2.45
N GLY A 21 8.53 14.77 -1.87
CA GLY A 21 8.79 14.65 -0.43
C GLY A 21 7.77 15.39 0.43
N GLN A 22 7.36 16.59 0.03
CA GLN A 22 6.31 17.34 0.72
C GLN A 22 4.97 16.60 0.68
N ALA A 23 4.58 16.08 -0.49
CA ALA A 23 3.34 15.31 -0.63
C ALA A 23 3.33 14.05 0.24
N LEU A 24 4.48 13.37 0.38
CA LEU A 24 4.60 12.20 1.27
C LEU A 24 4.39 12.59 2.73
N MET A 25 4.98 13.69 3.19
CA MET A 25 4.78 14.21 4.55
C MET A 25 3.33 14.65 4.82
N ASP A 26 2.65 15.21 3.81
CA ASP A 26 1.26 15.63 3.94
C ASP A 26 0.29 14.43 3.96
N PHE A 27 0.60 13.37 3.21
CA PHE A 27 -0.09 12.09 3.31
C PHE A 27 0.09 11.46 4.69
N ASP A 28 1.31 11.38 5.20
CA ASP A 28 1.62 10.79 6.51
C ASP A 28 0.82 11.46 7.65
N LYS A 29 0.78 12.80 7.67
CA LYS A 29 -0.04 13.57 8.63
C LYS A 29 -1.54 13.24 8.55
N ARG A 30 -2.07 12.99 7.34
CA ARG A 30 -3.48 12.63 7.15
C ARG A 30 -3.76 11.17 7.46
N LEU A 31 -2.79 10.29 7.22
CA LEU A 31 -2.88 8.87 7.56
C LEU A 31 -3.14 8.69 9.05
N GLY A 32 -2.48 9.46 9.92
CA GLY A 32 -2.77 9.45 11.37
C GLY A 32 -4.26 9.63 11.70
N LYS A 33 -4.94 10.57 11.03
CA LYS A 33 -6.39 10.78 11.22
C LYS A 33 -7.24 9.62 10.71
N VAL A 34 -6.79 8.90 9.68
CA VAL A 34 -7.48 7.70 9.20
C VAL A 34 -7.36 6.60 10.25
N LEU A 35 -6.18 6.42 10.83
CA LEU A 35 -5.95 5.40 11.86
C LEU A 35 -6.83 5.63 13.10
N ASP A 36 -7.03 6.88 13.52
CA ASP A 36 -7.89 7.24 14.67
C ASP A 36 -9.38 6.88 14.45
N GLU A 37 -9.83 6.82 13.20
CA GLU A 37 -11.24 6.56 12.84
C GLU A 37 -11.51 5.09 12.50
N MET A 38 -10.48 4.23 12.49
CA MET A 38 -10.63 2.81 12.16
C MET A 38 -11.36 2.05 13.27
N LYS A 39 -12.26 1.15 12.86
CA LYS A 39 -12.94 0.21 13.75
C LYS A 39 -12.11 -1.06 13.96
N PRO A 40 -12.38 -1.85 15.02
CA PRO A 40 -11.68 -3.11 15.26
C PRO A 40 -11.75 -4.12 14.10
N ASP A 41 -12.82 -4.09 13.31
CA ASP A 41 -13.06 -4.96 12.16
C ASP A 41 -12.57 -4.38 10.82
N ASP A 42 -11.95 -3.19 10.83
CA ASP A 42 -11.38 -2.58 9.62
C ASP A 42 -9.96 -3.10 9.35
N LEU A 43 -9.63 -3.27 8.06
CA LEU A 43 -8.29 -3.57 7.57
C LEU A 43 -7.82 -2.47 6.61
N LEU A 44 -6.69 -1.84 6.94
CA LEU A 44 -6.00 -0.90 6.08
C LEU A 44 -4.84 -1.60 5.37
N MET A 45 -4.77 -1.46 4.04
CA MET A 45 -3.63 -1.86 3.22
C MET A 45 -3.13 -0.66 2.42
N VAL A 46 -1.84 -0.32 2.56
CA VAL A 46 -1.18 0.77 1.81
C VAL A 46 -0.13 0.17 0.89
N THR A 47 -0.22 0.51 -0.40
CA THR A 47 0.73 0.05 -1.42
C THR A 47 0.84 1.08 -2.56
N ALA A 48 1.66 0.77 -3.56
CA ALA A 48 1.74 1.49 -4.83
C ALA A 48 1.60 0.51 -6.00
N ASP A 49 1.50 1.01 -7.21
CA ASP A 49 1.33 0.24 -8.45
C ASP A 49 2.57 0.23 -9.35
N HIS A 50 3.49 1.17 -9.15
CA HIS A 50 4.81 1.21 -9.77
C HIS A 50 5.73 2.22 -9.06
N GLY A 51 6.97 2.37 -9.54
CA GLY A 51 7.84 3.48 -9.18
C GLY A 51 7.65 4.67 -10.12
N ASN A 52 7.99 5.86 -9.64
CA ASN A 52 8.18 7.04 -10.49
C ASN A 52 9.23 7.97 -9.85
N ASP A 53 10.48 7.50 -9.82
CA ASP A 53 11.59 8.17 -9.14
C ASP A 53 11.79 9.61 -9.63
N PRO A 54 11.57 10.65 -8.78
CA PRO A 54 11.69 12.05 -9.19
C PRO A 54 13.14 12.49 -9.44
N GLY A 55 14.15 11.69 -9.10
CA GLY A 55 15.56 11.90 -9.44
C GLY A 55 16.01 11.19 -10.72
N PHE A 56 15.14 10.37 -11.33
CA PHE A 56 15.49 9.61 -12.53
C PHE A 56 15.49 10.47 -13.80
N LYS A 57 16.19 10.00 -14.84
CA LYS A 57 16.19 10.65 -16.16
C LYS A 57 14.89 10.40 -16.92
N GLY A 58 14.59 11.27 -17.90
CA GLY A 58 13.36 11.18 -18.69
C GLY A 58 12.11 11.47 -17.86
N THR A 59 10.93 11.09 -18.36
CA THR A 59 9.65 11.42 -17.71
C THR A 59 8.76 10.20 -17.46
N ASP A 60 9.17 9.00 -17.84
CA ASP A 60 8.34 7.79 -17.69
C ASP A 60 8.52 7.13 -16.31
N HIS A 61 7.66 6.16 -15.99
CA HIS A 61 7.71 5.38 -14.76
C HIS A 61 9.00 4.58 -14.61
N THR A 62 9.30 4.17 -13.38
CA THR A 62 10.42 3.31 -13.03
C THR A 62 9.93 1.93 -12.55
N ARG A 63 10.65 0.88 -12.93
CA ARG A 63 10.31 -0.50 -12.53
C ARG A 63 10.87 -0.80 -11.15
N GLU A 64 10.06 -0.58 -10.12
CA GLU A 64 10.45 -0.73 -8.72
C GLU A 64 9.57 -1.73 -7.97
N ASN A 65 10.08 -2.23 -6.85
CA ASN A 65 9.24 -2.87 -5.85
C ASN A 65 8.35 -1.82 -5.19
N VAL A 66 7.11 -2.19 -4.87
CA VAL A 66 6.15 -1.32 -4.17
C VAL A 66 6.07 -1.71 -2.70
N PRO A 67 5.87 -0.77 -1.77
CA PRO A 67 5.69 -1.10 -0.35
C PRO A 67 4.36 -1.84 -0.15
N LEU A 68 4.29 -2.63 0.92
CA LEU A 68 3.05 -3.19 1.44
C LEU A 68 3.05 -3.01 2.95
N LEU A 69 2.12 -2.19 3.44
CA LEU A 69 1.82 -2.05 4.86
C LEU A 69 0.39 -2.52 5.08
N VAL A 70 0.18 -3.30 6.14
CA VAL A 70 -1.11 -3.87 6.51
C VAL A 70 -1.34 -3.61 7.99
N TYR A 71 -2.50 -3.05 8.33
CA TYR A 71 -2.81 -2.64 9.70
C TYR A 71 -4.30 -2.83 10.00
N SER A 72 -4.61 -3.25 11.24
CA SER A 72 -5.95 -3.21 11.81
C SER A 72 -5.85 -2.92 13.31
N PRO A 73 -6.78 -2.15 13.92
CA PRO A 73 -6.83 -1.95 15.36
C PRO A 73 -6.99 -3.25 16.16
N SER A 74 -7.51 -4.32 15.55
CA SER A 74 -7.64 -5.63 16.22
C SER A 74 -6.38 -6.48 16.19
N MET A 75 -5.33 -6.09 15.44
CA MET A 75 -4.09 -6.87 15.39
C MET A 75 -3.45 -6.97 16.78
N ASN A 76 -3.41 -8.19 17.31
CA ASN A 76 -2.78 -8.51 18.59
C ASN A 76 -1.52 -9.38 18.44
N LYS A 77 -1.23 -9.86 17.23
CA LYS A 77 -0.01 -10.57 16.88
C LYS A 77 1.17 -9.58 16.88
N PRO A 78 2.38 -10.00 17.27
CA PRO A 78 3.57 -9.18 17.12
C PRO A 78 3.75 -8.73 15.66
N ASN A 79 4.21 -7.49 15.47
CA ASN A 79 4.55 -6.99 14.14
C ASN A 79 5.53 -7.95 13.45
N GLN A 80 5.21 -8.38 12.23
CA GLN A 80 6.02 -9.31 11.47
C GLN A 80 6.16 -8.87 10.01
N SER A 81 7.24 -9.32 9.39
CA SER A 81 7.43 -9.15 7.95
C SER A 81 6.58 -10.17 7.19
N LEU A 82 5.83 -9.69 6.18
CA LEU A 82 5.14 -10.55 5.20
C LEU A 82 6.07 -11.07 4.11
N GLY A 83 7.38 -10.79 4.23
CA GLY A 83 8.39 -11.09 3.24
C GLY A 83 8.19 -10.32 1.92
N LEU A 84 8.93 -10.74 0.89
CA LEU A 84 8.73 -10.23 -0.46
C LEU A 84 7.55 -10.96 -1.12
N ARG A 85 6.54 -10.20 -1.53
CA ARG A 85 5.40 -10.74 -2.30
C ARG A 85 5.81 -10.96 -3.74
N LYS A 86 5.37 -12.07 -4.35
CA LYS A 86 5.79 -12.45 -5.71
C LYS A 86 5.02 -11.70 -6.79
N THR A 87 3.84 -11.20 -6.48
CA THR A 87 2.97 -10.47 -7.42
C THR A 87 2.04 -9.53 -6.65
N PHE A 88 1.63 -8.43 -7.29
CA PHE A 88 0.60 -7.53 -6.73
C PHE A 88 -0.75 -8.25 -6.55
N SER A 89 -0.96 -9.34 -7.29
CA SER A 89 -2.18 -10.15 -7.18
C SER A 89 -2.37 -10.77 -5.78
N ASP A 90 -1.30 -10.87 -4.97
CA ASP A 90 -1.39 -11.32 -3.57
C ASP A 90 -2.33 -10.44 -2.73
N LEU A 91 -2.39 -9.14 -3.05
CA LEU A 91 -3.30 -8.19 -2.40
C LEU A 91 -4.76 -8.55 -2.69
N GLY A 92 -5.07 -8.80 -3.97
CA GLY A 92 -6.39 -9.22 -4.41
C GLY A 92 -6.79 -10.58 -3.84
N ALA A 93 -5.87 -11.55 -3.85
CA ALA A 93 -6.09 -12.87 -3.25
C ALA A 93 -6.45 -12.76 -1.76
N THR A 94 -5.78 -11.87 -1.01
CA THR A 94 -6.05 -11.62 0.41
C THR A 94 -7.43 -10.99 0.64
N ILE A 95 -7.80 -10.01 -0.18
CA ILE A 95 -9.14 -9.38 -0.11
C ILE A 95 -10.23 -10.41 -0.37
N LEU A 96 -10.07 -11.28 -1.37
CA LEU A 96 -11.08 -12.28 -1.71
C LEU A 96 -11.20 -13.36 -0.64
N GLU A 97 -10.08 -13.82 -0.06
CA GLU A 97 -10.11 -14.77 1.07
C GLU A 97 -10.87 -14.16 2.27
N ASN A 98 -10.61 -12.90 2.63
CA ASN A 98 -11.32 -12.20 3.71
C ASN A 98 -12.85 -12.18 3.52
N PHE A 99 -13.32 -12.02 2.29
CA PHE A 99 -14.75 -11.97 1.97
C PHE A 99 -15.36 -13.32 1.57
N ASN A 100 -14.61 -14.42 1.70
CA ASN A 100 -15.02 -15.75 1.26
C ASN A 100 -15.49 -15.79 -0.22
N VAL A 101 -14.75 -15.09 -1.08
CA VAL A 101 -14.97 -15.06 -2.53
C VAL A 101 -13.89 -15.92 -3.22
N GLU A 102 -14.25 -16.55 -4.33
CA GLU A 102 -13.34 -17.38 -5.12
C GLU A 102 -12.00 -16.66 -5.43
N PRO A 103 -10.85 -17.31 -5.21
CA PRO A 103 -9.56 -16.67 -5.34
C PRO A 103 -9.18 -16.40 -6.80
N VAL A 104 -8.34 -15.40 -7.00
CA VAL A 104 -7.67 -15.10 -8.26
C VAL A 104 -6.20 -15.55 -8.22
N LYS A 105 -5.44 -15.26 -9.28
CA LYS A 105 -3.98 -15.42 -9.27
C LYS A 105 -3.37 -14.70 -8.05
N GLY A 106 -2.29 -15.23 -7.51
CA GLY A 106 -1.62 -14.70 -6.33
C GLY A 106 -1.67 -15.66 -5.16
N THR A 107 -0.92 -15.35 -4.11
CA THR A 107 -0.90 -16.09 -2.84
C THR A 107 -1.38 -15.14 -1.75
N SER A 108 -2.55 -15.43 -1.20
CA SER A 108 -3.10 -14.68 -0.08
C SER A 108 -2.17 -14.75 1.14
N PHE A 109 -2.13 -13.66 1.90
CA PHE A 109 -1.47 -13.57 3.20
C PHE A 109 -2.48 -13.37 4.34
N TYR A 110 -3.76 -13.62 4.11
CA TYR A 110 -4.84 -13.41 5.10
C TYR A 110 -4.57 -14.11 6.44
N LYS A 111 -4.09 -15.36 6.40
CA LYS A 111 -3.74 -16.14 7.62
C LYS A 111 -2.55 -15.58 8.38
N GLU A 112 -1.68 -14.82 7.71
CA GLU A 112 -0.53 -14.16 8.34
C GLU A 112 -0.96 -12.91 9.14
N ILE A 113 -2.13 -12.33 8.84
CA ILE A 113 -2.60 -11.06 9.40
C ILE A 113 -3.89 -11.15 10.22
N SER A 114 -4.66 -12.24 10.07
CA SER A 114 -5.89 -12.48 10.83
C SER A 114 -5.57 -12.92 12.26
N ASN A 115 -6.54 -12.74 13.17
CA ASN A 115 -6.43 -13.18 14.57
C ASN A 115 -6.95 -14.60 14.81
N ASP A 116 -7.35 -15.30 13.74
CA ASP A 116 -7.77 -16.69 13.79
C ASP A 116 -6.66 -17.63 14.29
#